data_AF-A0A2K8SMC9-F1
#
_entry.id   AF-A0A2K8SMC9-F1
#
_cell.length_a   1.000
_cell.length_b   1.000
_cell.length_c   1.000
_cell.angle_alpha   90.00
_cell.angle_beta   90.00
_cell.angle_gamma   90.00
#
_symmetry.space_group_name_H-M   'P 1'
#
loop_
_entity.id
_entity.type
_entity.pdbx_description
1 polymer ?
#
loop_
_entity_poly.entity_id
_entity_poly.type
_entity_poly.pdbx_seq_one_letter_code
_entity_poly.pdbx_strand_id
1 'polypeptide(L)'
;MGILARITNAAKSSNKSNESSLSTGGHGIDKNRVLSPTDPTVINPMNAGTWETVRTAPINDTPRYYTKVEADALKAVARQKREEARQAKRAYKSLKTLEQSDAQVHTAHRNYIKGVADSELTKKRSDASTARHLHTLRPEYAKLGFGLDRAENRAQQRIEELKAKIKENR
;
A
#
# COMPACT_ATOMS: atom_id res chain seq x y z
N MET A 1 38.79 -11.48 -50.03
CA MET A 1 37.43 -10.89 -50.01
C MET A 1 36.45 -12.00 -49.71
N GLY A 2 35.88 -12.05 -48.51
CA GLY A 2 34.93 -13.09 -48.10
C GLY A 2 34.53 -12.91 -46.64
N ILE A 3 33.34 -12.36 -46.44
CA ILE A 3 32.78 -11.85 -45.19
C ILE A 3 32.39 -13.05 -44.29
N LEU A 4 33.30 -13.51 -43.43
CA LEU A 4 33.05 -14.59 -42.46
C LEU A 4 33.62 -14.24 -41.07
N ALA A 5 33.33 -13.04 -40.58
CA ALA A 5 33.63 -12.66 -39.20
C ALA A 5 32.64 -11.58 -38.76
N ARG A 6 31.41 -11.96 -38.37
CA ARG A 6 30.43 -11.07 -37.70
C ARG A 6 29.18 -11.80 -37.20
N ILE A 7 29.28 -12.98 -36.58
CA ILE A 7 28.15 -13.55 -35.80
C ILE A 7 28.66 -14.23 -34.53
N THR A 8 29.56 -13.58 -33.81
CA THR A 8 29.74 -13.79 -32.37
C THR A 8 29.68 -12.42 -31.70
N ASN A 9 28.89 -12.32 -30.63
CA ASN A 9 28.73 -11.15 -29.75
C ASN A 9 27.88 -9.97 -30.25
N ALA A 10 26.58 -10.19 -30.45
CA ALA A 10 25.56 -9.20 -30.09
C ALA A 10 24.22 -9.90 -29.90
N ALA A 11 23.46 -9.47 -28.89
CA ALA A 11 22.10 -9.93 -28.57
C ALA A 11 21.96 -11.26 -27.81
N LYS A 12 22.54 -11.32 -26.61
CA LYS A 12 21.84 -11.91 -25.46
C LYS A 12 21.76 -10.90 -24.32
N SER A 13 21.19 -9.73 -24.63
CA SER A 13 20.50 -8.94 -23.61
C SER A 13 19.24 -9.74 -23.28
N SER A 14 19.32 -10.60 -22.28
CA SER A 14 18.14 -11.15 -21.64
C SER A 14 17.40 -9.98 -21.00
N ASN A 15 16.52 -9.38 -21.77
CA ASN A 15 15.54 -8.42 -21.30
C ASN A 15 14.70 -9.16 -20.26
N LYS A 16 15.10 -9.02 -18.99
CA LYS A 16 14.46 -9.64 -17.84
C LYS A 16 13.06 -9.04 -17.83
N SER A 17 12.10 -9.86 -18.24
CA SER A 17 10.70 -9.52 -18.30
C SER A 17 10.29 -8.83 -17.01
N ASN A 18 9.52 -7.76 -17.15
CA ASN A 18 8.69 -7.18 -16.10
C ASN A 18 7.67 -8.23 -15.61
N GLU A 19 8.12 -9.32 -15.00
CA GLU A 19 7.28 -10.12 -14.13
C GLU A 19 7.03 -9.24 -12.91
N SER A 20 5.77 -8.82 -12.76
CA SER A 20 5.37 -8.05 -11.60
C SER A 20 5.76 -8.85 -10.36
N SER A 21 6.47 -8.23 -9.41
CA SER A 21 6.89 -8.88 -8.15
C SER A 21 5.70 -9.43 -7.35
N LEU A 22 4.49 -8.95 -7.66
CA LEU A 22 3.19 -9.43 -7.15
C LEU A 22 2.86 -10.85 -7.63
N SER A 23 3.35 -11.28 -8.81
CA SER A 23 3.08 -12.61 -9.38
C SER A 23 3.89 -13.73 -8.70
N THR A 24 5.01 -13.39 -8.05
CA THR A 24 5.95 -14.36 -7.45
C THR A 24 5.79 -14.48 -5.93
N GLY A 25 4.79 -13.81 -5.32
CA GLY A 25 4.51 -13.90 -3.89
C GLY A 25 5.45 -13.09 -2.97
N GLY A 26 6.32 -12.25 -3.54
CA GLY A 26 7.14 -11.33 -2.75
C GLY A 26 6.29 -10.20 -2.16
N HIS A 27 6.51 -9.87 -0.89
CA HIS A 27 5.85 -8.72 -0.24
C HIS A 27 6.81 -7.53 -0.12
N GLY A 28 6.40 -6.37 -0.63
CA GLY A 28 7.18 -5.12 -0.56
C GLY A 28 7.06 -4.37 0.78
N ILE A 29 6.62 -5.04 1.85
CA ILE A 29 6.41 -4.42 3.16
C ILE A 29 7.72 -4.45 3.94
N ASP A 30 8.33 -3.27 4.12
CA ASP A 30 9.47 -3.09 5.00
C ASP A 30 9.00 -2.94 6.46
N LYS A 31 9.29 -3.94 7.29
CA LYS A 31 8.92 -3.97 8.71
C LYS A 31 9.50 -2.78 9.48
N ASN A 32 10.71 -2.34 9.14
CA ASN A 32 11.36 -1.23 9.83
C ASN A 32 10.62 0.08 9.57
N ARG A 33 10.08 0.23 8.35
CA ARG A 33 9.28 1.40 7.96
C ARG A 33 7.87 1.40 8.55
N VAL A 34 7.28 0.22 8.78
CA VAL A 34 5.93 0.12 9.38
C VAL A 34 5.96 0.39 10.88
N LEU A 35 7.02 -0.04 11.56
CA LEU A 35 7.17 0.10 13.01
C LEU A 35 7.95 1.36 13.43
N SER A 36 8.50 2.11 12.49
CA SER A 36 9.18 3.37 12.79
C SER A 36 8.20 4.39 13.38
N PRO A 37 8.61 5.18 14.38
CA PRO A 37 7.83 6.31 14.87
C PRO A 37 7.42 7.26 13.73
N THR A 38 6.24 7.86 13.84
CA THR A 38 5.76 8.85 12.87
C THR A 38 6.57 10.14 12.90
N ASP A 39 7.15 10.48 14.06
CA ASP A 39 8.04 11.62 14.27
C ASP A 39 9.08 11.26 15.36
N PRO A 40 10.33 11.77 15.28
CA PRO A 40 11.39 11.48 16.27
C PRO A 40 11.07 11.91 17.70
N THR A 41 10.17 12.88 17.89
CA THR A 41 9.79 13.45 19.18
C THR A 41 8.60 12.74 19.83
N VAL A 42 7.98 11.76 19.14
CA VAL A 42 6.82 11.03 19.66
C VAL A 42 7.19 10.28 20.94
N ILE A 43 6.38 10.48 21.98
CA ILE A 43 6.54 9.75 23.24
C ILE A 43 6.24 8.28 23.01
N ASN A 44 7.24 7.44 23.25
CA ASN A 44 7.16 5.98 23.14
C ASN A 44 8.17 5.34 24.12
N PRO A 45 8.20 4.01 24.28
CA PRO A 45 9.14 3.38 25.24
C PRO A 45 10.62 3.69 24.99
N MET A 46 11.00 4.06 23.77
CA MET A 46 12.37 4.46 23.40
C MET A 46 12.61 5.97 23.52
N ASN A 47 11.56 6.77 23.67
CA ASN A 47 11.59 8.21 23.92
C ASN A 47 10.52 8.56 24.96
N ALA A 48 10.83 8.41 26.24
CA ALA A 48 9.88 8.57 27.34
C ALA A 48 9.59 10.03 27.72
N GLY A 49 10.10 11.00 26.95
CA GLY A 49 10.09 12.41 27.32
C GLY A 49 10.94 12.71 28.56
N THR A 50 10.76 13.91 29.11
CA THR A 50 11.47 14.37 30.31
C THR A 50 10.70 14.02 31.58
N TRP A 51 11.41 13.50 32.59
CA TRP A 51 10.87 13.19 33.93
C TRP A 51 11.04 14.34 34.91
N GLU A 52 11.33 15.54 34.40
CA GLU A 52 11.59 16.72 35.20
C GLU A 52 10.34 17.16 35.97
N THR A 53 10.57 17.68 37.19
CA THR A 53 9.49 18.19 38.04
C THR A 53 9.50 19.71 38.04
N VAL A 54 8.36 20.33 37.76
CA VAL A 54 8.23 21.79 37.82
C VAL A 54 8.11 22.21 39.29
N ARG A 55 9.13 22.91 39.81
CA ARG A 55 9.09 23.55 41.15
C ARG A 55 9.29 25.05 41.01
N THR A 56 8.33 25.82 41.52
CA THR A 56 8.39 27.29 41.49
C THR A 56 9.17 27.88 42.65
N ALA A 57 9.15 27.23 43.81
CA ALA A 57 9.89 27.65 45.00
C ALA A 57 10.85 26.54 45.45
N PRO A 58 12.02 26.89 46.01
CA PRO A 58 12.91 25.92 46.62
C PRO A 58 12.24 25.27 47.83
N ILE A 59 12.65 24.05 48.15
CA ILE A 59 12.21 23.36 49.36
C ILE A 59 12.86 24.09 50.54
N ASN A 60 12.05 24.51 51.50
CA ASN A 60 12.57 24.97 52.78
C ASN A 60 12.59 23.79 53.75
N ASP A 61 13.79 23.30 54.04
CA ASP A 61 14.06 22.16 54.92
C ASP A 61 14.40 22.57 56.36
N THR A 62 14.61 23.86 56.62
CA THR A 62 14.97 24.40 57.94
C THR A 62 13.92 25.37 58.47
N PRO A 63 13.52 25.29 59.76
CA PRO A 63 12.57 26.24 60.33
C PRO A 63 13.14 27.66 60.33
N ARG A 64 12.42 28.60 59.70
CA ARG A 64 12.76 30.03 59.66
C ARG A 64 11.49 30.89 59.75
N TYR A 65 11.63 32.10 60.32
CA TYR A 65 10.59 33.13 60.29
C TYR A 65 10.60 33.91 58.95
N TYR A 66 9.40 34.24 58.47
CA TYR A 66 9.19 35.10 57.30
C TYR A 66 8.68 36.47 57.74
N THR A 67 9.13 37.51 57.04
CA THR A 67 8.54 38.85 57.18
C THR A 67 7.18 38.92 56.49
N LYS A 68 6.35 39.91 56.87
CA LYS A 68 5.04 40.13 56.23
C LYS A 68 5.16 40.33 54.71
N VAL A 69 6.16 41.09 54.27
CA VAL A 69 6.40 41.39 52.85
C VAL A 69 6.76 40.11 52.08
N GLU A 70 7.62 39.26 52.63
CA GLU A 70 7.97 37.96 52.03
C GLU A 70 6.74 37.04 51.93
N ALA A 71 5.92 36.98 52.97
CA ALA A 71 4.71 36.18 52.99
C ALA A 71 3.67 36.65 51.95
N ASP A 72 3.45 37.96 51.83
CA ASP A 72 2.53 38.54 50.86
C ASP A 72 3.01 38.33 49.41
N ALA A 73 4.32 38.44 49.16
CA ALA A 73 4.92 38.13 47.87
C ALA A 73 4.73 36.65 47.48
N LEU A 74 4.96 35.72 48.42
CA LEU A 74 4.72 34.30 48.20
C LEU A 74 3.25 34.00 47.91
N LYS A 75 2.32 34.68 48.61
CA LYS A 75 0.88 34.54 48.37
C LYS A 75 0.49 34.99 46.96
N ALA A 76 1.07 36.09 46.46
CA ALA A 76 0.83 36.56 45.10
C ALA A 76 1.32 35.55 44.05
N VAL A 77 2.56 35.06 44.19
CA VAL A 77 3.13 34.03 43.30
C VAL A 77 2.30 32.74 43.34
N ALA A 78 1.88 32.30 44.52
CA ALA A 78 1.03 31.11 44.68
C ALA A 78 -0.31 31.26 43.94
N ARG A 79 -0.94 32.44 43.98
CA ARG A 79 -2.18 32.72 43.24
C ARG A 79 -1.95 32.65 41.73
N GLN A 80 -0.91 33.29 41.22
CA GLN A 80 -0.56 33.27 39.80
C GLN A 80 -0.32 31.84 39.32
N LYS A 81 0.51 31.06 40.03
CA LYS A 81 0.80 29.67 39.66
C LYS A 81 -0.42 28.76 39.71
N ARG A 82 -1.37 29.03 40.61
CA ARG A 82 -2.65 28.32 40.64
C ARG A 82 -3.47 28.58 39.36
N GLU A 83 -3.46 29.80 38.85
CA GLU A 83 -4.15 30.16 37.62
C GLU A 83 -3.45 29.55 36.40
N GLU A 84 -2.12 29.66 36.31
CA GLU A 84 -1.31 29.00 35.27
C GLU A 84 -1.53 27.49 35.26
N ALA A 85 -1.55 26.83 36.42
CA ALA A 85 -1.83 25.39 36.52
C ALA A 85 -3.22 25.01 36.00
N ARG A 86 -4.23 25.85 36.23
CA ARG A 86 -5.58 25.63 35.68
C ARG A 86 -5.57 25.72 34.15
N GLN A 87 -4.86 26.68 33.58
CA GLN A 87 -4.75 26.82 32.13
C GLN A 87 -3.93 25.68 31.53
N ALA A 88 -2.82 25.29 32.15
CA ALA A 88 -2.01 24.15 31.72
C ALA A 88 -2.83 22.86 31.69
N LYS A 89 -3.62 22.57 32.73
CA LYS A 89 -4.51 21.40 32.75
C LYS A 89 -5.51 21.41 31.59
N ARG A 90 -6.06 22.59 31.26
CA ARG A 90 -6.98 22.73 30.12
C ARG A 90 -6.26 22.52 28.79
N ALA A 91 -5.09 23.13 28.62
CA ALA A 91 -4.26 22.97 27.43
C ALA A 91 -3.88 21.50 27.20
N TYR A 92 -3.39 20.79 28.22
CA TYR A 92 -3.06 19.37 28.10
C TYR A 92 -4.27 18.49 27.76
N LYS A 93 -5.46 18.83 28.28
CA LYS A 93 -6.70 18.14 27.88
C LYS A 93 -7.00 18.35 26.40
N SER A 94 -6.88 19.58 25.91
CA SER A 94 -7.11 19.89 24.50
C SER A 94 -6.08 19.22 23.59
N LEU A 95 -4.79 19.27 23.96
CA LEU A 95 -3.73 18.58 23.23
C LEU A 95 -3.99 17.08 23.13
N LYS A 96 -4.39 16.43 24.23
CA LYS A 96 -4.81 15.03 24.22
C LYS A 96 -5.96 14.77 23.23
N THR A 97 -6.94 15.66 23.18
CA THR A 97 -8.08 15.51 22.25
C THR A 97 -7.63 15.64 20.79
N LEU A 98 -6.71 16.55 20.47
CA LEU A 98 -6.15 16.68 19.12
C LEU A 98 -5.44 15.39 18.69
N GLU A 99 -4.55 14.86 19.53
CA GLU A 99 -3.84 13.59 19.25
C GLU A 99 -4.82 12.42 19.02
N GLN A 100 -5.91 12.38 19.78
CA GLN A 100 -6.96 11.36 19.60
C GLN A 100 -7.69 11.52 18.26
N SER A 101 -7.99 12.75 17.84
CA SER A 101 -8.60 13.02 16.55
C SER A 101 -7.68 12.66 15.38
N ASP A 102 -6.39 12.98 15.49
CA ASP A 102 -5.40 12.63 14.48
C ASP A 102 -5.25 11.11 14.35
N ALA A 103 -5.26 10.38 15.48
CA ALA A 103 -5.29 8.92 15.48
C ALA A 103 -6.54 8.34 14.81
N GLN A 104 -7.71 8.96 14.98
CA GLN A 104 -8.95 8.53 14.30
C GLN A 104 -8.82 8.69 12.77
N VAL A 105 -8.29 9.82 12.30
CA VAL A 105 -8.06 10.04 10.86
C VAL A 105 -7.05 9.02 10.33
N HIS A 106 -5.95 8.80 11.04
CA HIS A 106 -4.93 7.84 10.62
C HIS A 106 -5.49 6.42 10.51
N THR A 107 -6.24 5.95 11.52
CA THR A 107 -6.85 4.62 11.50
C THR A 107 -7.89 4.47 10.39
N ALA A 108 -8.75 5.48 10.19
CA ALA A 108 -9.72 5.49 9.09
C ALA A 108 -9.04 5.39 7.72
N HIS A 109 -7.96 6.14 7.50
CA HIS A 109 -7.20 6.09 6.26
C HIS A 109 -6.55 4.72 6.03
N ARG A 110 -6.00 4.07 7.06
CA ARG A 110 -5.44 2.71 6.93
C ARG A 110 -6.51 1.68 6.60
N ASN A 111 -7.70 1.80 7.17
CA ASN A 111 -8.84 0.94 6.84
C ASN A 111 -9.30 1.15 5.39
N TYR A 112 -9.32 2.39 4.92
CA TYR A 112 -9.62 2.69 3.52
C TYR A 112 -8.61 2.04 2.57
N ILE A 113 -7.30 2.20 2.81
CA ILE A 113 -6.24 1.57 2.01
C ILE A 113 -6.43 0.05 1.96
N LYS A 114 -6.73 -0.58 3.10
CA LYS A 114 -7.01 -2.03 3.18
C LYS A 114 -8.20 -2.41 2.28
N GLY A 115 -9.31 -1.69 2.36
CA GLY A 115 -10.49 -1.95 1.54
C GLY A 115 -10.24 -1.79 0.04
N VAL A 116 -9.43 -0.80 -0.36
CA VAL A 116 -8.99 -0.63 -1.76
C VAL A 116 -8.16 -1.83 -2.21
N ALA A 117 -7.21 -2.30 -1.40
CA ALA A 117 -6.39 -3.46 -1.71
C ALA A 117 -7.22 -4.75 -1.86
N ASP A 118 -8.18 -4.99 -0.96
CA ASP A 118 -9.09 -6.16 -1.03
C ASP A 118 -9.97 -6.12 -2.28
N SER A 119 -10.46 -4.93 -2.63
CA SER A 119 -11.25 -4.70 -3.85
C SER A 119 -10.43 -4.99 -5.11
N GLU A 120 -9.17 -4.53 -5.15
CA GLU A 120 -8.28 -4.78 -6.27
C GLU A 120 -7.96 -6.27 -6.44
N LEU A 121 -7.70 -6.98 -5.33
CA LEU A 121 -7.51 -8.43 -5.36
C LEU A 121 -8.75 -9.15 -5.93
N THR A 122 -9.95 -8.70 -5.56
CA THR A 122 -11.20 -9.27 -6.07
C THR A 122 -11.33 -9.08 -7.58
N LYS A 123 -10.99 -7.89 -8.10
CA LYS A 123 -10.95 -7.64 -9.56
C LYS A 123 -9.97 -8.58 -10.25
N LYS A 124 -8.73 -8.69 -9.73
CA LYS A 124 -7.71 -9.58 -10.30
C LYS A 124 -8.11 -11.06 -10.26
N ARG A 125 -8.84 -11.49 -9.22
CA ARG A 125 -9.43 -12.84 -9.18
C ARG A 125 -10.46 -13.04 -10.29
N SER A 126 -11.33 -12.05 -10.52
CA SER A 126 -12.29 -12.08 -11.62
C SER A 126 -11.59 -12.15 -12.98
N ASP A 127 -10.61 -11.28 -13.22
CA ASP A 127 -9.79 -11.27 -14.44
C ASP A 127 -9.13 -12.63 -14.69
N ALA A 128 -8.51 -13.21 -13.65
CA ALA A 128 -7.89 -14.52 -13.73
C ALA A 128 -8.90 -15.65 -14.00
N SER A 129 -10.10 -15.58 -13.41
CA SER A 129 -11.18 -16.53 -13.67
C SER A 129 -11.64 -16.47 -15.14
N THR A 130 -11.88 -15.26 -15.65
CA THR A 130 -12.24 -15.05 -17.05
C THR A 130 -11.15 -15.54 -17.99
N ALA A 131 -9.88 -15.22 -17.72
CA ALA A 131 -8.76 -15.68 -18.52
C ALA A 131 -8.68 -17.22 -18.58
N ARG A 132 -8.84 -17.90 -17.43
CA ARG A 132 -8.92 -19.38 -17.38
C ARG A 132 -10.07 -19.89 -18.24
N HIS A 133 -11.26 -19.33 -18.10
CA HIS A 133 -12.42 -19.75 -18.89
C HIS A 133 -12.19 -19.58 -20.39
N LEU A 134 -11.67 -18.43 -20.82
CA LEU A 134 -11.34 -18.20 -22.23
C LEU A 134 -10.31 -19.22 -22.75
N HIS A 135 -9.31 -19.59 -21.94
CA HIS A 135 -8.38 -20.66 -22.29
C HIS A 135 -9.05 -22.02 -22.46
N THR A 136 -10.03 -22.35 -21.61
CA THR A 136 -10.79 -23.62 -21.73
C THR A 136 -11.64 -23.69 -22.99
N LEU A 137 -12.07 -22.56 -23.55
CA LEU A 137 -12.85 -22.53 -24.79
C LEU A 137 -11.99 -22.73 -26.05
N ARG A 138 -10.67 -22.48 -25.98
CA ARG A 138 -9.77 -22.53 -27.16
C ARG A 138 -9.85 -23.84 -27.95
N PRO A 139 -9.87 -25.03 -27.34
CA PRO A 139 -9.97 -26.29 -28.10
C PRO A 139 -11.29 -26.43 -28.85
N GLU A 140 -12.41 -25.98 -28.28
CA GLU A 140 -13.72 -26.05 -28.94
C GLU A 140 -13.79 -25.09 -30.13
N TYR A 141 -13.26 -23.86 -29.99
CA TYR A 141 -13.11 -22.94 -31.12
C TYR A 141 -12.21 -23.53 -32.22
N ALA A 142 -11.12 -24.21 -31.85
CA ALA A 142 -10.27 -24.89 -32.82
C ALA A 142 -11.02 -26.02 -33.55
N LYS A 143 -11.81 -26.83 -32.84
CA LYS A 143 -12.66 -27.87 -33.44
C LYS A 143 -13.69 -27.29 -34.42
N LEU A 144 -14.31 -26.16 -34.06
CA LEU A 144 -15.24 -25.46 -34.96
C LEU A 144 -14.54 -25.01 -36.25
N GLY A 145 -13.33 -24.46 -36.15
CA GLY A 145 -12.49 -24.12 -37.31
C GLY A 145 -12.23 -25.32 -38.21
N PHE A 146 -11.72 -26.42 -37.64
CA PHE A 146 -11.49 -27.66 -38.41
C PHE A 146 -12.77 -28.23 -39.05
N GLY A 147 -13.93 -28.03 -38.42
CA GLY A 147 -15.24 -28.41 -38.96
C GLY A 147 -15.61 -27.62 -40.22
N LEU A 148 -15.34 -26.31 -40.21
CA LEU A 148 -15.54 -25.43 -41.36
C LEU A 148 -14.62 -25.80 -42.52
N ASP A 149 -13.32 -25.98 -42.26
CA ASP A 149 -12.35 -26.38 -43.29
C ASP A 149 -12.76 -27.70 -43.96
N ARG A 150 -13.28 -28.66 -43.17
CA ARG A 150 -13.77 -29.93 -43.71
C ARG A 150 -15.02 -29.75 -44.58
N ALA A 151 -15.93 -28.86 -44.20
CA ALA A 151 -17.12 -28.56 -44.99
C ALA A 151 -16.76 -27.87 -46.30
N GLU A 152 -15.82 -26.92 -46.27
CA GLU A 152 -15.30 -26.24 -47.45
C GLU A 152 -14.62 -27.21 -48.42
N ASN A 153 -13.72 -28.06 -47.93
CA ASN A 153 -13.05 -29.07 -48.77
C ASN A 153 -14.05 -30.02 -49.44
N ARG A 154 -15.10 -30.46 -48.73
CA ARG A 154 -16.16 -31.31 -49.31
C ARG A 154 -16.97 -30.59 -50.37
N ALA A 155 -17.29 -29.31 -50.15
CA ALA A 155 -18.00 -28.51 -51.13
C ALA A 155 -17.15 -28.34 -52.40
N GLN A 156 -15.86 -28.05 -52.25
CA GLN A 156 -14.92 -27.90 -53.36
C GLN A 156 -14.75 -29.19 -54.16
N GLN A 157 -14.60 -30.34 -53.49
CA GLN A 157 -14.56 -31.66 -54.15
C GLN A 157 -15.82 -31.92 -54.98
N ARG A 158 -17.02 -31.63 -54.44
CA ARG A 158 -18.27 -31.77 -55.21
C ARG A 158 -18.34 -30.83 -56.40
N ILE A 159 -17.84 -29.60 -56.27
CA ILE A 159 -17.79 -28.65 -57.40
C ILE A 159 -16.88 -29.20 -58.51
N GLU A 160 -15.72 -29.75 -58.15
CA GLU A 160 -14.78 -30.36 -59.09
C GLU A 160 -15.37 -31.59 -59.77
N GLU A 161 -16.01 -32.49 -59.02
CA GLU A 161 -16.73 -33.65 -59.57
C GLU A 161 -17.83 -33.24 -60.56
N LEU A 162 -18.63 -32.22 -60.22
CA LEU A 162 -19.68 -31.70 -61.09
C LEU A 162 -19.08 -31.07 -62.37
N LYS A 163 -17.99 -30.31 -62.25
CA LYS A 163 -17.27 -29.75 -63.41
C LYS A 163 -16.71 -30.86 -64.31
N ALA A 164 -16.14 -31.91 -63.73
CA ALA A 164 -15.61 -33.04 -64.48
C ALA A 164 -16.73 -33.76 -65.27
N LYS A 165 -17.86 -34.06 -64.62
CA LYS A 165 -19.04 -34.67 -65.28
C LYS A 165 -19.60 -33.81 -66.42
N ILE A 166 -19.65 -32.49 -66.25
CA ILE A 166 -20.08 -31.57 -67.32
C ILE A 166 -19.10 -31.58 -68.50
N LYS A 167 -17.80 -31.73 -68.24
CA LYS A 167 -16.76 -31.76 -69.28
C LYS A 167 -16.71 -33.10 -70.04
N GLU A 168 -17.03 -34.21 -69.37
CA GLU A 168 -17.08 -35.55 -69.96
C GLU A 168 -18.35 -35.78 -70.81
N ASN A 169 -19.44 -35.09 -70.49
CA ASN A 169 -20.68 -35.07 -71.28
C ASN A 169 -20.68 -34.06 -72.45
N ARG A 170 -19.51 -33.51 -72.81
CA ARG A 170 -19.32 -32.54 -73.88
C ARG A 170 -18.39 -33.10 -74.95
#